data_AF-A0A9E2KTU3-F1
#
_entry.id   AF-A0A9E2KTU3-F1
#
_cell.length_a   1.000
_cell.length_b   1.000
_cell.length_c   1.000
_cell.angle_alpha   90.00
_cell.angle_beta   90.00
_cell.angle_gamma   90.00
#
_symmetry.space_group_name_H-M   'P 1'
#
loop_
_entity.id
_entity.type
_entity.pdbx_description
1 polymer ?
#
loop_
_entity_poly.entity_id
_entity_poly.type
_entity_poly.pdbx_seq_one_letter_code
_entity_poly.pdbx_strand_id
1 'polypeptide(L)' 'MAVDYDSKQYLESVDAYWRAANYLSVGTLFLMNDPLLRQPLQAKDVKPKPIGHWGTIVPQNFIYAHLNRVIKKYDLD' A
#
# COMPACT_ATOMS: atom_id res chain seq x y z
N MET A 1 -27.29 -4.12 6.24
CA MET A 1 -27.11 -2.65 6.21
C MET A 1 -26.32 -2.31 4.96
N ALA A 2 -26.70 -1.27 4.22
CA ALA A 2 -25.87 -0.79 3.11
C ALA A 2 -24.53 -0.27 3.67
N VAL A 3 -23.43 -0.57 2.99
CA VAL A 3 -22.10 -0.07 3.38
C VAL A 3 -22.04 1.43 3.08
N ASP A 4 -21.73 2.25 4.08
CA ASP A 4 -21.45 3.67 3.88
C ASP A 4 -19.98 3.86 3.50
N TYR A 5 -19.74 3.96 2.18
CA TYR A 5 -18.44 4.17 1.59
C TYR A 5 -17.85 5.57 1.83
N ASP A 6 -18.65 6.54 2.28
CA ASP A 6 -18.22 7.90 2.61
C ASP A 6 -17.98 8.09 4.12
N SER A 7 -18.36 7.11 4.95
CA SER A 7 -18.10 7.13 6.39
C SER A 7 -16.62 7.27 6.72
N LYS A 8 -16.33 7.97 7.83
CA LYS A 8 -14.96 8.09 8.36
C LYS A 8 -14.29 6.73 8.55
N GLN A 9 -15.02 5.76 9.10
CA GLN A 9 -14.53 4.39 9.34
C GLN A 9 -14.13 3.68 8.03
N TYR A 10 -14.90 3.87 6.96
CA TYR A 10 -14.55 3.29 5.66
C TYR A 10 -13.31 3.97 5.07
N LEU A 11 -13.21 5.29 5.15
CA LEU A 11 -12.05 6.04 4.67
C LEU A 11 -10.77 5.69 5.45
N GLU A 12 -10.85 5.39 6.74
CA GLU A 12 -9.73 4.83 7.53
C GLU A 12 -9.26 3.48 6.97
N SER A 13 -10.16 2.65 6.46
CA SER A 13 -9.80 1.38 5.81
C SER A 13 -9.13 1.59 4.45
N VAL A 14 -9.53 2.63 3.70
CA VAL A 14 -8.89 3.04 2.45
C VAL A 14 -7.47 3.57 2.70
N ASP A 15 -7.31 4.39 3.74
CA ASP A 15 -5.98 4.84 4.21
C ASP A 15 -5.10 3.65 4.62
N ALA A 16 -5.64 2.69 5.38
CA ALA A 16 -4.92 1.48 5.77
C ALA A 16 -4.48 0.66 4.54
N TYR A 17 -5.33 0.52 3.53
CA TYR A 17 -4.98 -0.13 2.26
C TYR A 17 -3.84 0.63 1.55
N TRP A 18 -3.95 1.95 1.43
CA TRP A 18 -2.92 2.78 0.80
C TRP A 18 -1.57 2.66 1.51
N ARG A 19 -1.56 2.72 2.84
CA ARG A 19 -0.35 2.54 3.66
C ARG A 19 0.24 1.13 3.52
N ALA A 20 -0.59 0.09 3.50
CA ALA A 20 -0.14 -1.27 3.28
C ALA A 20 0.50 -1.44 1.88
N ALA A 21 -0.12 -0.89 0.84
CA ALA A 21 0.43 -0.90 -0.52
C ALA A 21 1.78 -0.15 -0.60
N ASN A 22 1.89 1.01 0.06
CA ASN A 22 3.15 1.76 0.13
C ASN A 22 4.24 0.99 0.88
N TYR A 23 3.89 0.36 2.00
CA TYR A 23 4.82 -0.46 2.79
C TYR A 23 5.39 -1.61 1.97
N LEU A 24 4.52 -2.36 1.29
CA LEU A 24 4.93 -3.46 0.40
C LEU A 24 5.76 -2.95 -0.79
N SER A 25 5.47 -1.75 -1.30
CA SER A 25 6.23 -1.15 -2.38
C SER A 25 7.67 -0.83 -1.97
N VAL A 26 7.86 -0.24 -0.77
CA VAL A 26 9.20 -0.02 -0.19
C VAL A 26 9.90 -1.36 0.07
N GLY A 27 9.19 -2.33 0.66
CA GLY A 27 9.73 -3.68 0.85
C GLY A 27 10.22 -4.31 -0.45
N THR A 28 9.44 -4.20 -1.52
CA THR A 28 9.79 -4.72 -2.84
C THR A 28 11.01 -4.00 -3.44
N LEU A 29 11.12 -2.68 -3.26
CA LEU A 29 12.25 -1.90 -3.78
C LEU A 29 13.56 -2.21 -3.04
N PHE A 30 13.51 -2.33 -1.72
CA PHE A 30 14.71 -2.29 -0.88
C PHE A 30 15.05 -3.59 -0.16
N LEU A 31 14.06 -4.43 0.18
CA LEU A 31 14.28 -5.61 1.01
C LEU A 31 14.39 -6.88 0.16
N MET A 32 15.31 -7.77 0.55
CA MET A 32 15.41 -9.14 0.04
C MET A 32 15.05 -10.19 1.09
N ASN A 33 15.02 -9.81 2.37
CA ASN A 33 14.58 -10.65 3.49
C ASN A 33 13.71 -9.84 4.46
N ASP A 34 13.02 -10.54 5.37
CA ASP A 34 12.18 -10.00 6.45
C ASP A 34 11.29 -8.79 6.04
N PRO A 35 10.39 -8.96 5.06
CA PRO A 35 9.59 -7.86 4.53
C PRO A 35 8.59 -7.27 5.55
N LEU A 36 8.41 -7.91 6.70
CA LEU A 36 7.53 -7.46 7.78
C LEU A 36 8.30 -6.95 9.00
N LEU A 37 9.63 -6.89 8.93
CA LEU A 37 10.50 -6.48 10.04
C LEU A 37 10.16 -7.18 11.36
N ARG A 38 9.99 -8.52 11.30
CA ARG A 38 9.75 -9.34 12.50
C ARG A 38 10.94 -9.32 13.46
N GLN A 39 12.12 -8.98 12.95
CA GLN A 39 13.32 -8.69 13.72
C GLN A 39 13.82 -7.27 13.39
N PRO A 40 14.69 -6.67 14.23
CA PRO A 40 15.31 -5.38 13.90
C PRO A 40 16.04 -5.45 12.55
N LEU A 41 15.81 -4.48 11.68
CA LEU A 41 16.37 -4.41 10.32
C LEU A 41 17.90 -4.49 10.34
N GLN A 42 18.47 -5.38 9.53
CA GLN A 42 19.91 -5.54 9.37
C GLN A 42 20.35 -5.28 7.93
N ALA A 43 21.63 -4.98 7.71
CA ALA A 43 22.17 -4.76 6.37
C ALA A 43 21.96 -5.96 5.43
N LYS A 44 21.93 -7.20 5.97
CA LYS A 44 21.66 -8.43 5.21
C LYS A 44 20.22 -8.55 4.70
N ASP A 45 19.30 -7.72 5.19
CA ASP A 45 17.89 -7.74 4.78
C ASP A 45 17.66 -6.80 3.59
N VAL A 46 18.59 -5.86 3.35
CA VAL A 46 18.54 -4.89 2.26
C VAL A 46 19.24 -5.44 1.02
N LYS A 47 18.64 -5.24 -0.15
CA LYS A 47 19.21 -5.60 -1.45
C LYS A 47 20.57 -4.90 -1.64
N PRO A 48 21.61 -5.60 -2.11
CA PRO A 48 22.91 -4.97 -2.42
C PRO A 48 22.82 -3.92 -3.54
N LYS A 49 21.84 -4.05 -4.44
CA LYS A 49 21.57 -3.13 -5.54
C LYS A 49 20.05 -2.90 -5.67
N PRO A 50 19.47 -1.98 -4.90
CA PRO A 50 18.06 -1.61 -5.03
C PRO A 50 17.82 -0.97 -6.42
N ILE A 51 16.81 -1.46 -7.14
CA ILE A 51 16.44 -0.94 -8.47
C ILE A 51 14.93 -0.74 -8.49
N GLY A 52 14.51 0.40 -9.03
CA GLY A 52 13.10 0.75 -9.27
C GLY A 52 12.86 2.24 -9.12
N HIS A 53 11.59 2.65 -9.23
CA HIS A 53 11.17 4.05 -9.15
C HIS A 53 10.25 4.23 -7.96
N TRP A 54 10.53 5.21 -7.10
CA TRP A 54 9.67 5.51 -5.95
C TRP A 54 8.68 6.65 -6.21
N GLY A 55 9.13 7.71 -6.90
CA GLY A 55 8.42 9.00 -6.93
C GLY A 55 6.96 8.93 -7.37
N THR A 56 6.62 8.01 -8.28
CA THR A 56 5.25 7.85 -8.77
C THR A 56 4.42 6.81 -8.02
N ILE A 57 5.04 5.94 -7.21
CA ILE A 57 4.35 4.82 -6.54
C ILE A 57 3.32 5.32 -5.54
N VAL A 58 3.71 6.22 -4.64
CA VAL A 58 2.83 6.71 -3.56
C VAL A 58 1.55 7.36 -4.08
N PRO A 59 1.62 8.34 -5.02
CA PRO A 59 0.40 8.94 -5.57
C PRO A 59 -0.41 7.94 -6.42
N GLN A 60 0.22 7.00 -7.13
CA GLN A 60 -0.51 5.97 -7.87
C GLN A 60 -1.24 5.00 -6.93
N ASN A 61 -0.62 4.55 -5.84
CA ASN A 61 -1.27 3.72 -4.83
C ASN A 61 -2.44 4.45 -4.17
N PHE A 62 -2.33 5.77 -3.96
CA PHE A 62 -3.44 6.58 -3.44
C PHE A 62 -4.62 6.57 -4.40
N ILE A 63 -4.37 6.84 -5.69
CA ILE A 63 -5.40 6.80 -6.74
C ILE A 63 -6.02 5.40 -6.80
N TYR A 64 -5.22 4.33 -6.81
CA TYR A 64 -5.71 2.96 -6.84
C TYR A 64 -6.59 2.61 -5.62
N ALA A 65 -6.21 3.03 -4.42
CA ALA A 65 -7.02 2.82 -3.21
C ALA A 65 -8.41 3.46 -3.35
N HIS A 66 -8.46 4.67 -3.91
CA HIS A 66 -9.72 5.38 -4.16
C HIS A 66 -10.50 4.83 -5.35
N LEU A 67 -9.85 4.34 -6.41
CA LEU A 67 -10.51 3.64 -7.51
C LEU A 67 -11.18 2.35 -7.02
N ASN A 68 -10.50 1.55 -6.20
CA ASN A 68 -11.08 0.36 -5.58
C ASN A 68 -12.32 0.70 -4.74
N ARG A 69 -12.31 1.84 -4.05
CA ARG A 69 -13.49 2.34 -3.34
C ARG A 69 -14.61 2.72 -4.30
N VAL A 70 -14.32 3.43 -5.39
CA VAL A 70 -15.31 3.84 -6.41
C VAL A 70 -15.96 2.61 -7.04
N ILE A 71 -15.17 1.61 -7.43
CA ILE A 71 -15.62 0.32 -7.97
C ILE A 71 -16.63 -0.32 -7.01
N LYS A 72 -16.27 -0.48 -5.73
CA LYS A 72 -17.17 -1.08 -4.74
C LYS A 72 -18.41 -0.25 -4.42
N LYS A 73 -18.28 1.08 -4.41
CA LYS A 73 -19.37 2.00 -4.08
C LYS A 73 -20.47 2.01 -5.14
N TYR A 74 -20.07 1.92 -6.40
CA TYR A 74 -20.99 2.04 -7.54
C TYR A 74 -21.20 0.74 -8.30
N ASP A 75 -20.67 -0.38 -7.79
CA ASP A 75 -20.76 -1.71 -8.41
C ASP A 75 -20.29 -1.69 -9.88
N LEU A 76 -19.07 -1.20 -10.09
CA LEU A 76 -18.45 -1.08 -11.41
C LEU A 76 -17.62 -2.33 -11.75
N ASP A 77 -17.54 -2.65 -13.04
CA ASP A 77 -16.72 -3.75 -13.58
C ASP A 77 -15.24 -3.37 -13.74
#